data_AF-A0A173STL8-F1
#
_entry.id   AF-A0A173STL8-F1
#
_cell.length_a   1.000
_cell.length_b   1.000
_cell.length_c   1.000
_cell.angle_alpha   90.00
_cell.angle_beta   90.00
_cell.angle_gamma   90.00
#
_symmetry.space_group_name_H-M   'P 1'
#
loop_
_entity.id
_entity.type
_entity.pdbx_description
1 polymer ?
#
loop_
_entity_poly.entity_id
_entity_poly.type
_entity_poly.pdbx_seq_one_letter_code
_entity_poly.pdbx_strand_id
1 'polypeptide(L)' 'MYRQYENPNRLEAELQRLKEEYCIAVEKGADEDTLINLHFAIDDLEERVNHAWQDDEE' A
#
# COMPACT_ATOMS: atom_id res chain seq x y z
N MET A 1 19.50 -14.24 5.93
CA MET A 1 18.31 -15.10 6.06
C MET A 1 17.40 -14.51 7.11
N TYR A 2 16.33 -13.84 6.67
CA TYR A 2 15.00 -13.74 7.29
C TYR A 2 14.17 -12.96 6.25
N ARG A 3 13.80 -13.62 5.14
CA ARG A 3 12.62 -13.20 4.40
C ARG A 3 11.47 -13.54 5.32
N GLN A 4 11.13 -12.62 6.23
CA GLN A 4 9.82 -12.69 6.86
C GLN A 4 8.88 -12.43 5.70
N TYR A 5 8.32 -13.50 5.14
CA TYR A 5 7.27 -13.42 4.14
C TYR A 5 6.27 -12.39 4.63
N GLU A 6 6.21 -11.27 3.93
CA GLU A 6 5.23 -10.25 4.26
C GLU A 6 3.88 -10.92 4.07
N ASN A 7 3.11 -11.03 5.16
CA ASN A 7 1.85 -11.74 5.09
C ASN A 7 0.93 -10.96 4.14
N PRO A 8 0.49 -11.53 3.01
CA PRO A 8 -0.26 -10.79 2.00
C PRO A 8 -1.52 -10.14 2.60
N ASN A 9 -2.19 -10.82 3.55
CA ASN A 9 -3.35 -10.26 4.26
C ASN A 9 -3.01 -9.01 5.10
N ARG A 10 -1.79 -8.94 5.67
CA ARG A 10 -1.35 -7.75 6.41
C ARG A 10 -1.05 -6.60 5.47
N LEU A 11 -0.42 -6.89 4.33
CA LEU A 11 -0.13 -5.90 3.30
C LEU A 11 -1.42 -5.36 2.68
N GLU A 12 -2.41 -6.20 2.40
CA GLU A 12 -3.74 -5.75 1.92
C GLU A 12 -4.45 -4.84 2.95
N ALA A 13 -4.38 -5.18 4.24
CA ALA A 13 -4.95 -4.34 5.29
C ALA A 13 -4.24 -2.97 5.40
N GLU A 14 -2.93 -2.94 5.18
CA GLU A 14 -2.13 -1.71 5.16
C GLU A 14 -2.42 -0.87 3.90
N LEU A 15 -2.57 -1.52 2.75
CA LEU A 15 -2.98 -0.90 1.49
C LEU A 15 -4.37 -0.26 1.60
N GLN A 16 -5.31 -0.98 2.21
CA GLN A 16 -6.66 -0.46 2.46
C GLN A 16 -6.62 0.81 3.32
N ARG A 17 -5.79 0.83 4.38
CA ARG A 17 -5.62 2.02 5.23
C ARG A 17 -5.01 3.20 4.49
N LEU A 18 -3.99 2.96 3.66
CA LEU A 18 -3.37 4.01 2.84
C LEU A 18 -4.34 4.61 1.83
N LYS A 19 -5.20 3.77 1.21
CA LYS A 19 -6.28 4.24 0.32
C LYS A 19 -7.30 5.08 1.07
N GLU A 20 -7.70 4.68 2.28
CA GLU A 20 -8.58 5.49 3.14
C GLU A 20 -7.94 6.83 3.52
N GLU A 21 -6.66 6.83 3.88
CA GLU A 21 -5.91 8.03 4.21
C GLU A 21 -5.79 8.98 3.00
N TYR A 22 -5.54 8.46 1.81
CA TYR A 22 -5.56 9.21 0.56
C TYR A 22 -6.94 9.85 0.31
N CYS A 23 -8.02 9.09 0.43
CA CYS A 23 -9.38 9.64 0.28
C CYS A 23 -9.66 10.77 1.29
N ILE A 24 -9.29 10.57 2.56
CA ILE A 24 -9.44 11.59 3.60
C ILE A 24 -8.58 12.83 3.28
N ALA A 25 -7.36 12.64 2.77
CA ALA A 25 -6.48 13.73 2.38
C ALA A 25 -7.10 14.55 1.23
N VAL A 26 -7.70 13.87 0.24
CA VAL A 26 -8.44 14.51 -0.85
C VAL A 26 -9.64 15.30 -0.31
N GLU A 27 -10.45 14.70 0.57
CA GLU A 27 -11.62 15.37 1.17
C GLU A 27 -11.23 16.59 2.03
N LYS A 28 -10.09 16.52 2.71
CA LYS A 28 -9.56 17.63 3.52
C LYS A 28 -8.85 18.70 2.69
N GLY A 29 -8.67 18.49 1.38
CA GLY A 29 -7.93 19.40 0.52
C GLY A 29 -6.45 19.49 0.89
N ALA A 30 -5.83 18.33 1.17
CA ALA A 30 -4.38 18.23 1.35
C ALA A 30 -3.65 18.76 0.11
N ASP A 31 -2.40 19.21 0.31
CA ASP A 31 -1.56 19.67 -0.78
C ASP A 31 -1.25 18.56 -1.78
N GLU A 32 -0.99 18.97 -3.02
CA GLU A 32 -0.71 18.07 -4.14
C GLU A 32 0.51 17.18 -3.86
N ASP A 33 1.54 17.71 -3.22
CA ASP A 33 2.73 16.94 -2.83
C ASP A 33 2.37 15.79 -1.87
N THR A 34 1.51 16.05 -0.87
CA THR A 34 1.01 15.04 0.06
C THR A 34 0.20 13.96 -0.66
N LEU A 35 -0.66 14.35 -1.61
CA LEU A 35 -1.42 13.39 -2.40
C LEU A 35 -0.53 12.53 -3.30
N ILE A 36 0.46 13.15 -3.96
CA ILE A 36 1.44 12.46 -4.79
C ILE A 36 2.26 11.46 -3.97
N ASN A 37 2.73 11.87 -2.78
CA ASN A 37 3.49 10.97 -1.90
C ASN A 37 2.65 9.79 -1.42
N LEU A 38 1.39 10.01 -1.05
CA LEU A 38 0.46 8.95 -0.67
C LEU A 38 0.18 8.00 -1.85
N HIS A 39 0.04 8.54 -3.06
CA HIS A 39 -0.15 7.72 -4.26
C HIS A 39 1.06 6.82 -4.54
N PHE A 40 2.29 7.35 -4.46
CA PHE A 40 3.50 6.54 -4.61
C PHE A 40 3.62 5.45 -3.53
N ALA A 41 3.24 5.74 -2.29
CA ALA A 41 3.23 4.76 -1.21
C ALA A 41 2.18 3.66 -1.43
N ILE A 42 1.02 4.00 -2.01
CA ILE A 42 0.01 3.02 -2.41
C ILE A 42 0.56 2.11 -3.52
N ASP A 43 1.14 2.68 -4.57
CA ASP A 43 1.67 1.91 -5.72
C ASP A 43 2.79 0.93 -5.29
N ASP A 44 3.75 1.37 -4.47
CA ASP A 44 4.81 0.50 -3.93
C ASP A 44 4.23 -0.67 -3.12
N LEU A 45 3.21 -0.40 -2.30
CA LEU A 45 2.59 -1.42 -1.48
C LEU A 45 1.72 -2.37 -2.32
N GLU A 46 1.06 -1.90 -3.38
CA GLU A 46 0.36 -2.77 -4.34
C GLU A 46 1.32 -3.73 -5.05
N GLU A 47 2.49 -3.24 -5.46
CA GLU A 47 3.54 -4.09 -6.05
C GLU A 47 3.99 -5.17 -5.06
N ARG A 48 4.24 -4.80 -3.80
CA ARG A 48 4.61 -5.75 -2.72
C ARG A 48 3.52 -6.76 -2.41
N VAL A 49 2.23 -6.35 -2.39
CA VAL A 49 1.09 -7.26 -2.24
C VAL A 49 1.07 -8.27 -3.39
N ASN A 50 1.20 -7.80 -4.63
CA ASN A 50 1.21 -8.66 -5.81
C ASN A 50 2.37 -9.67 -5.75
N HIS A 51 3.57 -9.24 -5.39
CA HIS A 51 4.71 -10.15 -5.21
C HIS A 51 4.48 -11.15 -4.08
N ALA A 52 3.92 -10.73 -2.95
CA ALA A 52 3.63 -11.63 -1.83
C ALA A 52 2.60 -12.72 -2.21
N TRP A 53 1.63 -12.40 -3.06
CA TRP A 53 0.68 -13.38 -3.60
C TRP A 53 1.28 -14.27 -4.69
N GLN A 54 2.15 -13.73 -5.55
CA GLN A 54 2.85 -14.52 -6.57
C GLN A 54 3.84 -15.52 -5.97
N ASP A 55 4.52 -15.16 -4.89
CA ASP A 55 5.43 -16.06 -4.15
C ASP A 55 4.69 -17.20 -3.42
N ASP A 56 3.37 -17.07 -3.16
CA ASP A 56 2.53 -18.10 -2.52
C ASP A 56 1.93 -19.08 -3.55
N GLU A 57 2.07 -18.82 -4.87
CA GLU A 57 1.49 -19.62 -5.96
C GLU A 57 2.49 -20.62 -6.60
N GLU A 58 3.73 -20.75 -6.08
CA GLU A 58 4.79 -21.66 -6.57
C GLU A 58 5.04 -22.88 -5.64
#